data_AF-A0A6S6UFF7-F1
#
_entry.id   AF-A0A6S6UFF7-F1
#
_cell.length_a   1.000
_cell.length_b   1.000
_cell.length_c   1.000
_cell.angle_alpha   90.00
_cell.angle_beta   90.00
_cell.angle_gamma   90.00
#
_symmetry.space_group_name_H-M   'P 1'
#
loop_
_entity.id
_entity.type
_entity.pdbx_description
1 polymer ?
#
loop_
_entity_poly.entity_id
_entity_poly.type
_entity_poly.pdbx_seq_one_letter_code
_entity_poly.pdbx_strand_id
1 'polypeptide(L)'
;MAKKRTLGIDTTNGQGEALKKVITTYAHAAYPVGGSDCAAATRQALLDVADKLLTSEMVDISARQRPMLKSAVSWYFTEVEKSHSDMQEMLLTQLVRKKT
;
A
#
# COMPACT_ATOMS: atom_id res chain seq x y z
N MET A 1 16.55 13.05 19.02
CA MET A 1 15.41 12.18 18.63
C MET A 1 15.51 11.87 17.14
N ALA A 2 15.66 10.60 16.75
CA ALA A 2 15.79 10.24 15.34
C ALA A 2 14.48 10.54 14.60
N LYS A 3 14.53 11.43 13.60
CA LYS A 3 13.37 11.80 12.76
C LYS A 3 12.91 10.54 12.02
N LYS A 4 11.84 9.88 12.49
CA LYS A 4 11.22 8.75 11.77
C LYS A 4 10.85 9.25 10.37
N ARG A 5 11.42 8.61 9.35
CA ARG A 5 11.16 8.95 7.94
C ARG A 5 9.80 8.37 7.56
N THR A 6 8.72 9.08 7.90
CA THR A 6 7.36 8.80 7.45
C THR A 6 7.02 9.59 6.20
N LEU A 7 6.12 9.04 5.40
CA LEU A 7 5.55 9.64 4.20
C LEU A 7 4.04 9.76 4.42
N GLY A 8 3.53 10.99 4.35
CA GLY A 8 2.08 11.22 4.35
C GLY A 8 1.49 10.81 3.01
N ILE A 9 0.56 9.87 3.04
CA ILE A 9 -0.26 9.45 1.90
C ILE A 9 -1.61 10.16 2.04
N ASP A 10 -2.06 10.78 0.96
CA ASP A 10 -3.39 11.36 0.84
C ASP A 10 -4.38 10.26 0.46
N THR A 11 -5.38 10.06 1.32
CA THR A 11 -6.40 9.02 1.20
C THR A 11 -7.73 9.56 0.68
N THR A 12 -7.82 10.87 0.44
CA THR A 12 -9.02 11.54 -0.08
C THR A 12 -9.27 11.16 -1.55
N ASN A 13 -10.44 11.56 -2.08
CA ASN A 13 -10.81 11.34 -3.49
C ASN A 13 -10.75 9.87 -3.93
N GLY A 14 -11.07 8.93 -3.04
CA GLY A 14 -11.06 7.50 -3.31
C GLY A 14 -9.66 6.85 -3.34
N GLN A 15 -8.59 7.61 -3.11
CA GLN A 15 -7.21 7.09 -3.15
C GLN A 15 -6.95 6.11 -2.00
N GLY A 16 -7.51 6.35 -0.82
CA GLY A 16 -7.46 5.43 0.32
C GLY A 16 -8.13 4.10 0.02
N GLU A 17 -9.31 4.13 -0.61
CA GLU A 17 -10.05 2.93 -1.01
C GLU A 17 -9.31 2.15 -2.11
N ALA A 18 -8.78 2.85 -3.11
CA ALA A 18 -7.98 2.24 -4.17
C ALA A 18 -6.73 1.55 -3.59
N LEU A 19 -5.98 2.23 -2.73
CA LEU A 19 -4.81 1.64 -2.07
C LEU A 19 -5.19 0.48 -1.15
N LYS A 20 -6.28 0.58 -0.38
CA LYS A 20 -6.78 -0.53 0.44
C LYS A 20 -7.07 -1.75 -0.42
N LYS A 21 -7.79 -1.58 -1.54
CA LYS A 21 -8.12 -2.65 -2.49
C LYS A 21 -6.85 -3.30 -3.05
N VAL A 22 -5.91 -2.49 -3.55
CA VAL A 22 -4.63 -2.94 -4.08
C VAL A 22 -3.86 -3.77 -3.05
N ILE A 23 -3.66 -3.23 -1.86
CA ILE A 23 -2.85 -3.87 -0.81
C ILE A 23 -3.51 -5.15 -0.32
N THR A 24 -4.83 -5.13 -0.12
CA THR A 24 -5.58 -6.31 0.32
C THR A 24 -5.51 -7.43 -0.72
N THR A 25 -5.70 -7.09 -1.99
CA THR A 25 -5.61 -8.05 -3.10
C THR A 25 -4.21 -8.65 -3.21
N TYR A 26 -3.17 -7.80 -3.15
CA TYR A 26 -1.77 -8.26 -3.16
C TYR A 26 -1.46 -9.15 -1.96
N ALA A 27 -1.90 -8.78 -0.76
CA ALA A 27 -1.66 -9.56 0.46
C ALA A 27 -2.26 -10.96 0.36
N HIS A 28 -3.48 -11.08 -0.18
CA HIS A 28 -4.12 -12.38 -0.39
C HIS A 28 -3.45 -13.23 -1.47
N ALA A 29 -2.98 -12.61 -2.55
CA ALA A 29 -2.34 -13.31 -3.66
C ALA A 29 -0.91 -13.76 -3.31
N ALA A 30 -0.10 -12.88 -2.73
CA ALA A 30 1.29 -13.15 -2.40
C ALA A 30 1.46 -13.97 -1.11
N TYR A 31 0.52 -13.85 -0.16
CA TYR A 31 0.56 -14.51 1.14
C TYR A 31 -0.79 -15.18 1.45
N PRO A 32 -1.10 -16.32 0.80
CA PRO A 32 -2.34 -17.03 1.03
C PRO A 32 -2.44 -17.60 2.45
N VAL A 33 -3.67 -17.87 2.89
CA VAL A 33 -3.93 -18.53 4.18
C VAL A 33 -3.33 -19.94 4.18
N GLY A 34 -2.74 -20.36 5.30
CA GLY A 34 -2.05 -21.65 5.41
C GLY A 34 -0.60 -21.65 4.94
N GLY A 35 -0.03 -20.47 4.64
CA GLY A 35 1.41 -20.30 4.45
C GLY A 35 2.21 -20.41 5.76
N SER A 36 3.52 -20.14 5.68
CA SER A 36 4.39 -20.12 6.87
C SER A 36 4.03 -18.98 7.84
N ASP A 37 4.46 -19.08 9.10
CA ASP A 37 4.24 -18.02 10.10
C ASP A 37 4.78 -16.65 9.64
N CYS A 38 5.91 -16.65 8.94
CA CYS A 38 6.49 -15.43 8.36
C CYS A 38 5.60 -14.84 7.26
N ALA A 39 5.00 -15.68 6.42
CA ALA A 39 4.02 -15.24 5.41
C ALA A 39 2.75 -14.70 6.07
N ALA A 40 2.25 -15.37 7.12
CA ALA A 40 1.09 -14.92 7.89
C ALA A 40 1.34 -13.56 8.56
N ALA A 41 2.51 -13.36 9.18
CA ALA A 41 2.89 -12.09 9.78
C ALA A 41 2.99 -10.96 8.74
N THR A 42 3.57 -11.24 7.58
CA THR A 42 3.68 -10.26 6.48
C THR A 42 2.32 -9.89 5.92
N ARG A 43 1.45 -10.88 5.73
CA ARG A 43 0.05 -10.68 5.34
C ARG A 43 -0.67 -9.75 6.32
N GLN A 44 -0.60 -10.06 7.61
CA GLN A 44 -1.27 -9.25 8.63
C GLN A 44 -0.73 -7.82 8.65
N ALA A 45 0.59 -7.63 8.56
CA ALA A 45 1.19 -6.29 8.52
C ALA A 45 0.72 -5.46 7.32
N LEU A 46 0.44 -6.07 6.17
CA LEU A 46 -0.14 -5.38 5.01
C LEU A 46 -1.60 -5.02 5.22
N LEU A 47 -2.39 -5.93 5.78
CA LEU A 47 -3.79 -5.69 6.09
C LEU A 47 -3.96 -4.57 7.14
N ASP A 48 -3.10 -4.54 8.16
CA ASP A 48 -3.06 -3.47 9.15
C ASP A 48 -2.76 -2.10 8.52
N VAL A 49 -1.93 -2.06 7.47
CA VAL A 49 -1.71 -0.82 6.69
C VAL A 49 -2.96 -0.48 5.89
N ALA A 50 -3.57 -1.46 5.23
CA ALA A 50 -4.76 -1.28 4.42
C ALA A 50 -5.94 -0.72 5.24
N ASP A 51 -6.09 -1.16 6.49
CA ASP A 51 -7.14 -0.68 7.39
C ASP A 51 -6.89 0.76 7.85
N LYS A 52 -5.62 1.16 8.05
CA LYS A 52 -5.28 2.55 8.41
C LYS A 52 -5.64 3.55 7.32
N LEU A 53 -5.62 3.16 6.05
CA LEU A 53 -5.88 4.05 4.92
C LEU A 53 -7.28 4.66 4.91
N LEU A 54 -8.22 4.10 5.66
CA LEU A 54 -9.58 4.63 5.77
C LEU A 54 -9.85 5.39 7.08
N THR A 55 -8.83 5.57 7.93
CA THR A 55 -9.01 6.16 9.28
C THR A 55 -8.80 7.68 9.33
N SER A 56 -8.17 8.25 8.32
CA SER A 56 -7.79 9.66 8.25
C SER A 56 -7.57 10.05 6.78
N GLU A 57 -7.77 11.31 6.44
CA GLU A 57 -7.47 11.90 5.13
C GLU A 57 -5.97 11.86 4.78
N MET A 58 -5.13 11.84 5.81
CA MET A 58 -3.68 11.72 5.68
C MET A 58 -3.17 10.61 6.59
N VAL A 59 -2.44 9.65 6.02
CA VAL A 59 -1.89 8.51 6.75
C VAL A 59 -0.37 8.45 6.58
N ASP A 60 0.33 8.41 7.71
CA ASP A 60 1.79 8.29 7.74
C ASP A 60 2.23 6.83 7.54
N ILE A 61 2.93 6.59 6.43
CA ILE A 61 3.56 5.30 6.12
C ILE A 61 5.05 5.36 6.39
N SER A 62 5.59 4.32 7.03
CA SER A 62 7.02 4.25 7.31
C SER A 62 7.83 4.01 6.03
N ALA A 63 9.06 4.54 5.96
CA ALA A 63 9.94 4.30 4.82
C ALA A 63 10.18 2.81 4.50
N ARG A 64 10.10 1.92 5.49
CA ARG A 64 10.29 0.48 5.34
C ARG A 64 9.12 -0.21 4.64
N GLN A 65 7.91 0.32 4.77
CA GLN A 65 6.72 -0.23 4.13
C GLN A 65 6.62 0.20 2.66
N ARG A 66 7.25 1.31 2.27
CA ARG A 66 7.12 1.88 0.91
C ARG A 66 7.49 0.91 -0.22
N PRO A 67 8.60 0.15 -0.18
CA PRO A 67 8.93 -0.77 -1.26
C PRO A 67 7.84 -1.83 -1.47
N MET A 68 7.34 -2.40 -0.37
CA MET A 68 6.23 -3.35 -0.37
C MET A 68 4.96 -2.76 -1.00
N LEU A 69 4.57 -1.54 -0.63
CA LEU A 69 3.38 -0.90 -1.18
C LEU A 69 3.53 -0.59 -2.68
N LYS A 70 4.74 -0.20 -3.12
CA LYS A 70 5.02 0.00 -4.54
C LYS A 70 4.89 -1.30 -5.32
N SER A 71 5.46 -2.39 -4.81
CA SER A 71 5.32 -3.72 -5.42
C SER A 71 3.86 -4.14 -5.52
N ALA A 72 3.05 -3.88 -4.49
CA ALA A 72 1.61 -4.15 -4.50
C ALA A 72 0.88 -3.38 -5.61
N VAL A 73 1.12 -2.06 -5.72
CA VAL A 73 0.52 -1.21 -6.77
C VAL A 73 0.96 -1.67 -8.16
N SER A 74 2.26 -1.85 -8.38
CA SER A 74 2.79 -2.31 -9.67
C SER A 74 2.22 -3.67 -10.07
N TRP A 75 2.22 -4.64 -9.17
CA TRP A 75 1.66 -5.97 -9.43
C TRP A 75 0.17 -5.91 -9.74
N TYR A 76 -0.61 -5.15 -8.94
CA TYR A 76 -2.06 -5.10 -9.10
C TYR A 76 -2.47 -4.57 -10.48
N PHE A 77 -1.89 -3.47 -10.95
CA PHE A 77 -2.20 -2.91 -12.27
C PHE A 77 -1.57 -3.69 -13.44
N THR A 78 -0.65 -4.62 -13.15
CA THR A 78 -0.08 -5.52 -14.18
C THR A 78 -0.89 -6.81 -14.31
N GLU A 79 -1.30 -7.40 -13.18
CA GLU A 79 -1.88 -8.74 -13.13
C GLU A 79 -3.41 -8.74 -12.95
N VAL A 80 -3.96 -7.75 -12.25
CA VAL A 80 -5.39 -7.70 -11.89
C VAL A 80 -6.15 -6.69 -12.74
N GLU A 81 -5.69 -5.44 -12.76
CA GLU A 81 -6.43 -4.32 -13.36
C GLU A 81 -5.59 -3.61 -14.44
N LYS A 82 -5.58 -4.21 -15.65
CA LYS A 82 -4.65 -3.88 -16.73
C LYS A 82 -4.93 -2.56 -17.47
N SER A 83 -6.06 -1.90 -17.20
CA SER A 83 -6.59 -0.80 -18.02
C SER A 83 -6.47 0.60 -17.42
N HIS A 84 -6.02 0.74 -16.16
CA HIS A 84 -6.04 2.01 -15.43
C HIS A 84 -4.64 2.56 -15.15
N SER A 85 -3.92 2.96 -16.21
CA SER A 85 -2.58 3.56 -16.13
C SER A 85 -2.53 4.80 -15.22
N ASP A 86 -3.55 5.65 -15.30
CA ASP A 86 -3.55 6.95 -14.62
C ASP A 86 -3.66 6.78 -13.10
N MET A 87 -4.48 5.81 -12.65
CA MET A 87 -4.60 5.48 -11.23
C MET A 87 -3.30 4.86 -10.71
N GLN A 88 -2.65 3.99 -11.49
CA GLN A 88 -1.37 3.42 -11.12
C GLN A 88 -0.30 4.52 -10.92
N GLU A 89 -0.18 5.45 -11.88
CA GLU A 89 0.80 6.53 -11.81
C GLU A 89 0.55 7.47 -10.63
N MET A 90 -0.72 7.82 -10.39
CA MET A 90 -1.12 8.63 -9.23
C MET A 90 -0.70 7.98 -7.91
N LEU A 91 -1.03 6.69 -7.72
CA LEU A 91 -0.70 5.95 -6.50
C LEU A 91 0.81 5.77 -6.31
N LEU A 92 1.54 5.47 -7.39
CA LEU A 92 3.01 5.36 -7.35
C LEU A 92 3.66 6.71 -7.02
N THR A 93 3.15 7.81 -7.58
CA THR A 93 3.65 9.16 -7.32
C THR A 93 3.53 9.51 -5.84
N GLN A 94 2.38 9.21 -5.22
CA GLN A 94 2.21 9.35 -3.79
C GLN A 94 3.27 8.58 -3.00
N LEU A 95 3.52 7.32 -3.36
CA LEU A 95 4.48 6.44 -2.69
C LEU A 95 5.95 6.81 -2.94
N VAL A 96 6.25 7.64 -3.93
CA VAL A 96 7.60 8.14 -4.27
C VAL A 96 7.91 9.46 -3.57
N ARG A 97 6.94 10.37 -3.44
CA ARG A 97 7.17 11.73 -2.91
C ARG A 97 7.96 11.66 -1.60
N LYS A 98 9.05 12.44 -1.54
CA LYS A 98 9.73 12.78 -0.28
C LYS A 98 9.00 14.01 0.26
N LYS A 99 8.76 14.07 1.56
CA LYS A 99 8.36 15.31 2.24
C LYS A 99 9.40 16.38 1.86
N THR A 100 8.97 17.40 1.11
CA THR A 100 9.76 18.61 0.83
C THR A 100 10.08 19.33 2.12
#